data_AF-A0A7S1SAH2-F1
#
_entry.id   AF-A0A7S1SAH2-F1
#
_cell.length_a   1.000
_cell.length_b   1.000
_cell.length_c   1.000
_cell.angle_alpha   90.00
_cell.angle_beta   90.00
_cell.angle_gamma   90.00
#
_symmetry.space_group_name_H-M   'P 1'
#
loop_
_entity.id
_entity.type
_entity.pdbx_description
1 polymer ?
#
loop_
_entity_poly.entity_id
_entity_poly.type
_entity_poly.pdbx_seq_one_letter_code
_entity_poly.pdbx_strand_id
1 'polypeptide(L)'
;SRTYPTTITVTTTTETTTSTTATSTTITTSTTWGYPSLFCLEVMMTTNYEFGLVKEQIRRGAGIFNCDEYAVFSQSERTLLGAPPHGPTIHTLHFEGAFVGVSQDGTAGNTLLFMHLWEAVKKDGRWEDHDWTVKADPDAVVIPWRIRTHLAKATGPTNYLVNCNKVPGNPNFPMIFGAFEAFSKPSLKEYFGGGDERCKRELQWQPWGEDFFMHHCMKHLGIQEYDDFGILSDKRCMGANCGDGWAGAYHDFKDQFSWFQCWDIATR
;
A
#
# COMPACT_ATOMS: atom_id res chain seq x y z
N SER A 1 14.53 10.61 11.30
CA SER A 1 13.80 11.14 10.13
C SER A 1 14.80 11.50 9.06
N ARG A 2 14.44 11.37 7.78
CA ARG A 2 15.21 11.89 6.65
C ARG A 2 14.44 13.08 6.06
N THR A 3 15.14 14.08 5.56
CA THR A 3 14.51 15.23 4.91
C THR A 3 14.23 14.88 3.45
N TYR A 4 12.97 14.98 3.03
CA TYR A 4 12.56 14.75 1.65
C TYR A 4 12.10 16.08 1.04
N PRO A 5 12.61 16.47 -0.13
CA PRO A 5 12.17 17.68 -0.81
C PRO A 5 10.79 17.43 -1.43
N THR A 6 9.76 18.16 -1.00
CA THR A 6 8.46 18.19 -1.68
C THR A 6 8.35 19.51 -2.44
N THR A 7 8.15 19.43 -3.75
CA THR A 7 8.04 20.63 -4.60
C THR A 7 6.57 20.93 -4.87
N ILE A 8 6.09 22.09 -4.43
CA ILE A 8 4.73 22.56 -4.73
C ILE A 8 4.85 23.76 -5.66
N THR A 9 4.23 23.65 -6.85
CA THR A 9 4.14 24.78 -7.79
C THR A 9 2.87 25.56 -7.49
N VAL A 10 3.01 26.79 -7.01
CA VAL A 10 1.87 27.69 -6.80
C VAL A 10 1.84 28.70 -7.93
N THR A 11 0.75 28.70 -8.70
CA THR A 11 0.51 29.71 -9.72
C THR A 11 -0.45 30.75 -9.17
N THR A 12 -0.02 32.01 -9.14
CA THR A 12 -0.87 33.13 -8.73
C THR A 12 -1.14 34.01 -9.94
N THR A 13 -2.42 34.20 -10.23
CA THR A 13 -2.87 35.09 -11.32
C THR A 13 -3.35 36.39 -10.68
N THR A 14 -2.75 37.52 -11.07
CA THR A 14 -3.21 38.84 -10.64
C THR A 14 -3.80 39.55 -11.84
N GLU A 15 -5.10 39.85 -11.79
CA GLU A 15 -5.78 40.66 -12.80
C GLU A 15 -5.72 42.13 -12.41
N THR A 16 -5.16 42.95 -13.29
CA THR A 16 -5.30 44.42 -13.23
C THR A 16 -6.07 44.86 -14.47
N THR A 17 -6.83 45.96 -14.37
CA THR A 17 -7.86 46.44 -15.32
C THR A 17 -7.41 46.66 -16.78
N THR A 18 -6.14 46.41 -17.11
CA THR A 18 -5.57 46.58 -18.45
C THR A 18 -4.63 45.45 -18.90
N SER A 19 -4.28 44.47 -18.05
CA SER A 19 -3.44 43.32 -18.42
C SER A 19 -3.47 42.20 -17.38
N THR A 20 -3.50 40.95 -17.82
CA THR A 20 -3.34 39.76 -16.97
C THR A 20 -1.86 39.37 -16.92
N THR A 21 -1.27 39.27 -15.73
CA THR A 21 0.09 38.74 -15.54
C THR A 21 0.01 37.50 -14.66
N ALA A 22 0.48 36.36 -15.18
CA ALA A 22 0.61 35.13 -14.42
C ALA A 22 2.04 35.03 -13.89
N THR A 23 2.19 34.87 -12.58
CA THR A 23 3.48 34.62 -11.94
C THR A 23 3.47 33.23 -11.32
N SER A 24 4.38 32.37 -11.76
CA SER A 24 4.58 31.04 -11.20
C SER A 24 5.72 31.12 -10.18
N THR A 25 5.41 30.80 -8.92
CA THR A 25 6.39 30.74 -7.84
C THR A 25 6.55 29.28 -7.43
N THR A 26 7.74 28.74 -7.61
CA THR A 26 8.07 27.40 -7.11
C THR A 26 8.44 27.48 -5.64
N ILE A 27 7.64 26.86 -4.76
CA ILE A 27 7.94 26.78 -3.33
C ILE A 27 8.44 25.36 -3.05
N THR A 28 9.69 25.26 -2.60
CA THR A 28 10.25 23.99 -2.12
C THR A 28 10.07 23.94 -0.62
N THR A 29 9.19 23.06 -0.14
CA THR A 29 9.05 22.75 1.29
C THR A 29 9.79 21.45 1.60
N SER A 30 10.61 21.44 2.64
CA SER A 30 11.22 20.20 3.13
C SER A 30 10.27 19.54 4.14
N THR A 31 9.80 18.33 3.83
CA THR A 31 9.07 17.50 4.78
C THR A 31 10.06 16.56 5.47
N THR A 32 9.89 16.33 6.77
CA THR A 32 10.68 15.35 7.52
C THR A 32 9.87 14.08 7.68
N TRP A 33 10.21 13.06 6.90
CA TRP A 33 9.56 11.75 6.99
C TRP A 33 10.30 10.81 7.94
N GLY A 34 9.59 9.78 8.41
CA GLY A 34 10.23 8.67 9.10
C GLY A 34 11.24 7.94 8.18
N TYR A 35 12.06 7.07 8.76
CA TYR A 35 13.03 6.28 7.99
C TYR A 35 12.84 4.78 8.25
N PRO A 36 12.76 3.95 7.19
CA PRO A 36 12.58 4.35 5.78
C PRO A 36 11.23 5.03 5.55
N SER A 37 11.11 5.94 4.58
CA SER A 37 9.82 6.60 4.30
C SER A 37 8.81 5.65 3.66
N LEU A 38 7.54 5.78 4.05
CA LEU A 38 6.45 4.87 3.68
C LEU A 38 5.32 5.61 2.98
N PHE A 39 5.01 5.20 1.74
CA PHE A 39 3.74 5.49 1.09
C PHE A 39 2.81 4.28 1.25
N CYS A 40 1.69 4.44 1.96
CA CYS A 40 0.79 3.33 2.26
C CYS A 40 -0.54 3.45 1.53
N LEU A 41 -1.04 2.36 0.97
CA LEU A 41 -2.29 2.34 0.23
C LEU A 41 -3.22 1.21 0.66
N GLU A 42 -4.51 1.47 0.51
CA GLU A 42 -5.60 0.51 0.70
C GLU A 42 -6.46 0.47 -0.55
N VAL A 43 -7.04 -0.70 -0.84
CA VAL A 43 -8.16 -0.85 -1.79
C VAL A 43 -9.42 -1.07 -0.98
N MET A 44 -10.42 -0.21 -1.15
CA MET A 44 -11.65 -0.23 -0.37
C MET A 44 -12.87 -0.39 -1.27
N MET A 45 -13.72 -1.35 -0.92
CA MET A 45 -15.07 -1.50 -1.44
C MET A 45 -16.04 -0.60 -0.69
N THR A 46 -16.69 0.32 -1.39
CA THR A 46 -17.67 1.27 -0.80
C THR A 46 -18.97 0.59 -0.35
N THR A 47 -19.22 -0.64 -0.80
CA THR A 47 -20.49 -1.35 -0.65
C THR A 47 -20.50 -2.39 0.46
N ASN A 48 -19.38 -2.61 1.16
CA ASN A 48 -19.26 -3.63 2.20
C ASN A 48 -18.78 -3.03 3.55
N TYR A 49 -18.34 -3.90 4.47
CA TYR A 49 -17.87 -3.53 5.80
C TYR A 49 -16.64 -2.59 5.78
N GLU A 50 -15.83 -2.65 4.73
CA GLU A 50 -14.59 -1.87 4.59
C GLU A 50 -14.89 -0.37 4.60
N PHE A 51 -16.00 0.05 3.99
CA PHE A 51 -16.37 1.48 3.96
C PHE A 51 -16.51 2.07 5.36
N GLY A 52 -17.21 1.37 6.25
CA GLY A 52 -17.34 1.81 7.65
C GLY A 52 -16.01 1.71 8.42
N LEU A 53 -15.22 0.68 8.13
CA LEU A 53 -13.95 0.41 8.80
C LEU A 53 -12.89 1.47 8.47
N VAL A 54 -12.64 1.74 7.19
CA VAL A 54 -11.66 2.73 6.72
C VAL A 54 -12.01 4.13 7.21
N LYS A 55 -13.30 4.50 7.22
CA LYS A 55 -13.72 5.80 7.76
C LYS A 55 -13.39 5.97 9.24
N GLU A 56 -13.54 4.91 10.03
CA GLU A 56 -13.19 4.94 11.45
C GLU A 56 -11.66 4.95 11.65
N GLN A 57 -10.89 4.24 10.82
CA GLN A 57 -9.42 4.32 10.82
C GLN A 57 -8.93 5.75 10.55
N ILE A 58 -9.51 6.42 9.55
CA ILE A 58 -9.24 7.83 9.27
C ILE A 58 -9.59 8.69 10.47
N ARG A 59 -10.80 8.55 11.03
CA ARG A 59 -11.28 9.37 12.16
C ARG A 59 -10.35 9.29 13.37
N ARG A 60 -9.74 8.12 13.62
CA ARG A 60 -8.78 7.93 14.71
C ARG A 60 -7.34 8.24 14.34
N GLY A 61 -7.04 8.43 13.05
CA GLY A 61 -5.68 8.46 12.55
C GLY A 61 -4.94 7.19 12.96
N ALA A 62 -5.41 6.03 12.52
CA ALA A 62 -4.84 4.72 12.81
C ALA A 62 -4.45 3.99 11.50
N GLY A 63 -3.72 2.88 11.58
CA GLY A 63 -3.39 2.07 10.40
C GLY A 63 -2.49 2.79 9.40
N ILE A 64 -2.80 2.67 8.10
CA ILE A 64 -2.03 3.32 7.03
C ILE A 64 -2.00 4.85 7.14
N PHE A 65 -2.97 5.44 7.87
CA PHE A 65 -3.06 6.89 8.09
C PHE A 65 -1.97 7.43 9.03
N ASN A 66 -1.06 6.57 9.52
CA ASN A 66 0.18 6.93 10.24
C ASN A 66 1.45 6.82 9.37
N CYS A 67 1.32 6.47 8.08
CA CYS A 67 2.43 6.51 7.13
C CYS A 67 2.77 7.96 6.73
N ASP A 68 3.91 8.17 6.06
CA ASP A 68 4.35 9.52 5.68
C ASP A 68 3.41 10.13 4.64
N GLU A 69 2.98 9.31 3.69
CA GLU A 69 1.85 9.58 2.81
C GLU A 69 0.98 8.33 2.68
N TYR A 70 -0.28 8.55 2.29
CA TYR A 70 -1.24 7.47 2.12
C TYR A 70 -2.29 7.73 1.06
N ALA A 71 -2.89 6.66 0.53
CA ALA A 71 -3.95 6.71 -0.46
C ALA A 71 -5.00 5.61 -0.20
N VAL A 72 -6.27 5.90 -0.52
CA VAL A 72 -7.32 4.88 -0.55
C VAL A 72 -7.86 4.81 -1.97
N PHE A 73 -7.82 3.64 -2.58
CA PHE A 73 -8.29 3.39 -3.94
C PHE A 73 -9.65 2.68 -3.93
N SER A 74 -10.49 2.96 -4.93
CA SER A 74 -11.77 2.28 -5.11
C SER A 74 -12.19 2.26 -6.58
N GLN A 75 -12.94 1.24 -7.01
CA GLN A 75 -13.57 1.26 -8.34
C GLN A 75 -14.79 2.18 -8.41
N SER A 76 -15.33 2.60 -7.26
CA SER A 76 -16.45 3.54 -7.22
C SER A 76 -16.05 4.94 -7.64
N GLU A 77 -17.05 5.79 -7.87
CA GLU A 77 -16.82 7.23 -8.01
C GLU A 77 -16.09 7.80 -6.79
N ARG A 78 -15.47 8.97 -7.00
CA ARG A 78 -14.72 9.70 -5.97
C ARG A 78 -15.58 9.89 -4.71
N THR A 79 -15.24 9.17 -3.66
CA THR A 79 -16.04 9.07 -2.43
C THR A 79 -15.34 9.77 -1.28
N LEU A 80 -16.09 10.58 -0.51
CA LEU A 80 -15.60 11.25 0.69
C LEU A 80 -15.48 10.24 1.85
N LEU A 81 -14.28 10.11 2.42
CA LEU A 81 -14.02 9.19 3.53
C LEU A 81 -14.03 9.91 4.90
N GLY A 82 -13.58 11.16 4.95
CA GLY A 82 -13.51 11.93 6.19
C GLY A 82 -12.19 12.69 6.28
N ALA A 83 -11.78 13.06 7.49
CA ALA A 83 -10.49 13.68 7.75
C ALA A 83 -9.90 13.11 9.05
N PRO A 84 -8.58 12.91 9.13
CA PRO A 84 -7.92 12.55 10.38
C PRO A 84 -7.87 13.76 11.33
N PRO A 85 -7.60 13.56 12.63
CA PRO A 85 -7.69 14.62 13.65
C PRO A 85 -6.93 15.93 13.31
N HIS A 86 -5.84 15.83 12.55
CA HIS A 86 -4.99 16.97 12.17
C HIS A 86 -4.58 16.96 10.69
N GLY A 87 -5.43 16.45 9.79
CA GLY A 87 -5.11 16.37 8.37
C GLY A 87 -6.25 16.78 7.44
N PRO A 88 -5.97 16.82 6.12
CA PRO A 88 -6.94 17.23 5.13
C PRO A 88 -8.04 16.18 4.96
N THR A 89 -9.12 16.59 4.29
CA THR A 89 -10.17 15.67 3.88
C THR A 89 -9.65 14.66 2.84
N ILE A 90 -9.92 13.39 3.10
CA ILE A 90 -9.52 12.24 2.28
C ILE A 90 -10.70 11.82 1.39
N HIS A 91 -10.40 11.60 0.12
CA HIS A 91 -11.30 10.98 -0.84
C HIS A 91 -10.63 9.77 -1.48
N THR A 92 -11.43 8.85 -2.00
CA THR A 92 -10.90 7.74 -2.79
C THR A 92 -10.27 8.23 -4.10
N LEU A 93 -9.22 7.54 -4.53
CA LEU A 93 -8.70 7.60 -5.89
C LEU A 93 -9.37 6.49 -6.72
N HIS A 94 -9.85 6.86 -7.90
CA HIS A 94 -10.50 5.90 -8.79
C HIS A 94 -9.46 5.06 -9.53
N PHE A 95 -9.73 3.76 -9.68
CA PHE A 95 -9.03 2.89 -10.62
C PHE A 95 -10.02 2.00 -11.37
N GLU A 96 -9.61 1.54 -12.54
CA GLU A 96 -10.48 0.78 -13.44
C GLU A 96 -10.85 -0.59 -12.84
N GLY A 97 -12.14 -0.93 -12.87
CA GLY A 97 -12.60 -2.23 -12.43
C GLY A 97 -12.24 -3.36 -13.39
N ALA A 98 -12.28 -4.60 -12.88
CA ALA A 98 -12.17 -5.81 -13.68
C ALA A 98 -13.01 -6.93 -13.05
N PHE A 99 -13.30 -7.96 -13.83
CA PHE A 99 -13.97 -9.15 -13.31
C PHE A 99 -13.10 -9.83 -12.24
N VAL A 100 -13.73 -10.22 -11.13
CA VAL A 100 -13.11 -11.00 -10.05
C VAL A 100 -13.70 -12.40 -10.10
N GLY A 101 -12.85 -13.39 -10.42
CA GLY A 101 -13.20 -14.80 -10.47
C GLY A 101 -12.77 -15.55 -9.21
N VAL A 102 -12.55 -16.86 -9.36
CA VAL A 102 -11.97 -17.72 -8.34
C VAL A 102 -10.56 -18.09 -8.75
N SER A 103 -9.60 -17.93 -7.84
CA SER A 103 -8.18 -18.27 -8.06
C SER A 103 -7.93 -19.78 -7.87
N GLN A 104 -6.74 -20.24 -8.26
CA GLN A 104 -6.31 -21.64 -8.18
C GLN A 104 -6.31 -22.24 -6.76
N ASP A 105 -6.22 -21.40 -5.74
CA ASP A 105 -6.26 -21.77 -4.33
C ASP A 105 -7.68 -21.67 -3.72
N GLY A 106 -8.69 -21.38 -4.55
CA GLY A 106 -10.09 -21.27 -4.14
C GLY A 106 -10.47 -19.94 -3.49
N THR A 107 -9.63 -18.90 -3.63
CA THR A 107 -9.88 -17.55 -3.11
C THR A 107 -10.29 -16.59 -4.23
N ALA A 108 -9.84 -15.33 -4.22
CA ALA A 108 -10.21 -14.32 -5.21
C ALA A 108 -9.26 -14.35 -6.42
N GLY A 109 -9.80 -14.62 -7.61
CA GLY A 109 -9.10 -14.45 -8.88
C GLY A 109 -9.23 -13.02 -9.38
N ASN A 110 -8.46 -12.11 -8.79
CA ASN A 110 -8.58 -10.65 -8.94
C ASN A 110 -7.33 -10.01 -9.61
N THR A 111 -6.43 -10.79 -10.20
CA THR A 111 -5.15 -10.28 -10.76
C THR A 111 -5.33 -9.08 -11.70
N LEU A 112 -6.25 -9.13 -12.67
CA LEU A 112 -6.46 -8.03 -13.61
C LEU A 112 -6.95 -6.75 -12.91
N LEU A 113 -7.77 -6.89 -11.87
CA LEU A 113 -8.23 -5.76 -11.07
C LEU A 113 -7.05 -5.06 -10.40
N PHE A 114 -6.11 -5.83 -9.86
CA PHE A 114 -4.93 -5.27 -9.21
C PHE A 114 -3.87 -4.77 -10.19
N MET A 115 -3.80 -5.29 -11.41
CA MET A 115 -3.02 -4.63 -12.47
C MET A 115 -3.53 -3.21 -12.73
N HIS A 116 -4.86 -3.01 -12.78
CA HIS A 116 -5.44 -1.66 -12.90
C HIS A 116 -5.18 -0.78 -11.67
N LEU A 117 -5.17 -1.36 -10.46
CA LEU A 117 -4.75 -0.64 -9.25
C LEU A 117 -3.32 -0.13 -9.39
N TRP A 118 -2.37 -1.00 -9.73
CA TRP A 118 -0.96 -0.64 -9.82
C TRP A 118 -0.71 0.41 -10.92
N GLU A 119 -1.47 0.39 -12.02
CA GLU A 119 -1.49 1.49 -12.99
C GLU A 119 -1.98 2.81 -12.41
N ALA A 120 -2.98 2.79 -11.51
CA ALA A 120 -3.42 3.99 -10.81
C ALA A 120 -2.38 4.48 -9.78
N VAL A 121 -1.68 3.56 -9.10
CA VAL A 121 -0.55 3.89 -8.20
C VAL A 121 0.59 4.55 -8.97
N LYS A 122 0.96 3.99 -10.12
CA LYS A 122 1.96 4.55 -11.04
C LYS A 122 1.62 6.00 -11.41
N LYS A 123 0.35 6.26 -11.77
CA LYS A 123 -0.16 7.60 -12.12
C LYS A 123 -0.24 8.57 -10.94
N ASP A 124 -0.51 8.08 -9.73
CA ASP A 124 -0.51 8.90 -8.51
C ASP A 124 0.89 9.44 -8.19
N GLY A 125 1.94 8.66 -8.45
CA GLY A 125 3.33 9.12 -8.46
C GLY A 125 4.00 9.25 -7.09
N ARG A 126 3.26 9.28 -5.98
CA ARG A 126 3.87 9.42 -4.62
C ARG A 126 4.81 8.29 -4.24
N TRP A 127 4.66 7.13 -4.88
CA TRP A 127 5.60 6.01 -4.72
C TRP A 127 7.05 6.37 -5.09
N GLU A 128 7.27 7.36 -5.97
CA GLU A 128 8.61 7.78 -6.42
C GLU A 128 9.40 8.52 -5.33
N ASP A 129 8.70 9.20 -4.43
CA ASP A 129 9.33 10.00 -3.38
C ASP A 129 9.68 9.16 -2.14
N HIS A 130 9.04 8.01 -1.96
CA HIS A 130 9.20 7.18 -0.78
C HIS A 130 10.28 6.11 -0.94
N ASP A 131 10.76 5.56 0.17
CA ASP A 131 11.66 4.41 0.17
C ASP A 131 10.89 3.12 -0.11
N TRP A 132 9.67 3.02 0.43
CA TRP A 132 8.76 1.87 0.28
C TRP A 132 7.34 2.29 -0.03
N THR A 133 6.69 1.51 -0.91
CA THR A 133 5.24 1.50 -1.06
C THR A 133 4.65 0.27 -0.41
N VAL A 134 3.64 0.46 0.44
CA VAL A 134 2.99 -0.59 1.22
C VAL A 134 1.53 -0.68 0.81
N LYS A 135 1.07 -1.83 0.32
CA LYS A 135 -0.36 -2.14 0.19
C LYS A 135 -0.79 -2.89 1.44
N ALA A 136 -1.87 -2.46 2.07
CA ALA A 136 -2.53 -3.20 3.13
C ALA A 136 -4.01 -3.38 2.81
N ASP A 137 -4.58 -4.52 3.18
CA ASP A 137 -6.02 -4.71 3.12
C ASP A 137 -6.70 -3.89 4.24
N PRO A 138 -7.93 -3.36 4.03
CA PRO A 138 -8.60 -2.56 5.06
C PRO A 138 -8.82 -3.29 6.40
N ASP A 139 -8.87 -4.62 6.42
CA ASP A 139 -8.98 -5.44 7.62
C ASP A 139 -7.62 -5.91 8.18
N ALA A 140 -6.51 -5.34 7.69
CA ALA A 140 -5.20 -5.44 8.31
C ALA A 140 -4.93 -4.25 9.25
N VAL A 141 -4.46 -4.53 10.46
CA VAL A 141 -4.03 -3.52 11.44
C VAL A 141 -2.55 -3.25 11.21
N VAL A 142 -2.23 -2.08 10.67
CA VAL A 142 -0.87 -1.71 10.21
C VAL A 142 -0.19 -0.79 11.22
N ILE A 143 1.02 -1.08 11.67
CA ILE A 143 1.80 -0.30 12.65
C ILE A 143 3.05 0.32 11.98
N PRO A 144 2.98 1.56 11.43
CA PRO A 144 4.04 2.08 10.55
C PRO A 144 5.42 2.17 11.20
N TRP A 145 5.55 2.46 12.49
CA TRP A 145 6.86 2.50 13.17
C TRP A 145 7.50 1.12 13.32
N ARG A 146 6.72 0.06 13.46
CA ARG A 146 7.24 -1.32 13.44
C ARG A 146 7.61 -1.74 12.03
N ILE A 147 6.78 -1.43 11.03
CA ILE A 147 7.10 -1.65 9.61
C ILE A 147 8.46 -1.02 9.25
N ARG A 148 8.72 0.21 9.69
CA ARG A 148 10.04 0.85 9.50
C ARG A 148 11.17 0.05 10.10
N THR A 149 10.99 -0.52 11.29
CA THR A 149 11.99 -1.37 11.96
C THR A 149 12.35 -2.58 11.12
N HIS A 150 11.34 -3.24 10.54
CA HIS A 150 11.53 -4.39 9.66
C HIS A 150 12.21 -4.01 8.33
N LEU A 151 11.72 -2.97 7.68
CA LEU A 151 12.16 -2.60 6.32
C LEU A 151 13.48 -1.81 6.29
N ALA A 152 13.94 -1.26 7.42
CA ALA A 152 15.16 -0.46 7.48
C ALA A 152 16.40 -1.20 6.95
N LYS A 153 16.54 -2.49 7.26
CA LYS A 153 17.67 -3.32 6.80
C LYS A 153 17.60 -3.66 5.32
N ALA A 154 16.39 -3.67 4.76
CA ALA A 154 16.13 -3.95 3.37
C ALA A 154 16.06 -2.69 2.50
N THR A 155 16.22 -1.50 3.08
CA THR A 155 16.11 -0.23 2.34
C THR A 155 17.37 0.06 1.55
N GLY A 156 17.21 0.39 0.27
CA GLY A 156 18.31 0.73 -0.66
C GLY A 156 18.47 -0.26 -1.82
N PRO A 157 18.55 -1.58 -1.56
CA PRO A 157 18.51 -2.60 -2.60
C PRO A 157 17.18 -2.64 -3.38
N THR A 158 17.22 -3.27 -4.56
CA THR A 158 16.03 -3.57 -5.37
C THR A 158 15.39 -4.87 -4.88
N ASN A 159 14.44 -4.76 -3.96
CA ASN A 159 13.78 -5.91 -3.35
C ASN A 159 12.28 -5.69 -3.10
N TYR A 160 11.62 -6.76 -2.70
CA TYR A 160 10.23 -6.78 -2.25
C TYR A 160 10.10 -7.74 -1.07
N LEU A 161 9.09 -7.49 -0.23
CA LEU A 161 8.83 -8.28 0.95
C LEU A 161 8.20 -9.62 0.60
N VAL A 162 8.70 -10.69 1.21
CA VAL A 162 8.06 -12.00 1.28
C VAL A 162 7.76 -12.29 2.76
N ASN A 163 6.49 -12.40 3.12
CA ASN A 163 6.05 -12.36 4.52
C ASN A 163 5.30 -13.62 4.99
N CYS A 164 5.12 -14.61 4.12
CA CYS A 164 4.41 -15.83 4.48
C CYS A 164 5.15 -17.09 4.03
N ASN A 165 5.41 -17.99 4.99
CA ASN A 165 5.97 -19.32 4.73
C ASN A 165 5.14 -20.41 5.43
N LYS A 166 3.83 -20.41 5.16
CA LYS A 166 2.85 -21.31 5.79
C LYS A 166 3.18 -22.79 5.60
N VAL A 167 3.71 -23.16 4.43
CA VAL A 167 4.03 -24.55 4.09
C VAL A 167 5.48 -24.65 3.61
N PRO A 168 6.46 -24.74 4.52
CA PRO A 168 7.87 -24.81 4.15
C PRO A 168 8.16 -25.96 3.19
N GLY A 169 8.92 -25.66 2.12
CA GLY A 169 9.28 -26.63 1.08
C GLY A 169 8.22 -26.83 -0.01
N ASN A 170 7.06 -26.18 0.08
CA ASN A 170 6.09 -26.13 -1.02
C ASN A 170 6.56 -25.15 -2.11
N PRO A 171 6.46 -25.46 -3.41
CA PRO A 171 6.88 -24.55 -4.49
C PRO A 171 6.21 -23.17 -4.51
N ASN A 172 5.04 -23.03 -3.89
CA ASN A 172 4.30 -21.78 -3.78
C ASN A 172 4.64 -20.98 -2.51
N PHE A 173 5.55 -21.48 -1.66
CA PHE A 173 6.01 -20.79 -0.46
C PHE A 173 7.56 -20.76 -0.41
N PRO A 174 8.16 -19.71 0.17
CA PRO A 174 7.51 -18.55 0.76
C PRO A 174 6.93 -17.61 -0.33
N MET A 175 5.92 -16.81 0.02
CA MET A 175 5.24 -15.89 -0.90
C MET A 175 4.89 -14.55 -0.26
N ILE A 176 4.53 -13.59 -1.11
CA ILE A 176 3.77 -12.39 -0.69
C ILE A 176 2.39 -12.87 -0.25
N PHE A 177 1.90 -12.40 0.89
CA PHE A 177 0.53 -12.66 1.34
C PHE A 177 -0.29 -11.38 1.26
N GLY A 178 -1.40 -11.42 0.53
CA GLY A 178 -2.12 -10.23 0.05
C GLY A 178 -2.57 -9.21 1.10
N ALA A 179 -2.74 -9.62 2.36
CA ALA A 179 -3.12 -8.73 3.46
C ALA A 179 -2.14 -7.58 3.69
N PHE A 180 -0.86 -7.78 3.34
CA PHE A 180 0.20 -6.80 3.50
C PHE A 180 1.30 -7.05 2.48
N GLU A 181 1.59 -6.07 1.63
CA GLU A 181 2.63 -6.16 0.61
C GLU A 181 3.53 -4.93 0.70
N ALA A 182 4.84 -5.10 0.51
CA ALA A 182 5.77 -3.98 0.54
C ALA A 182 6.82 -4.09 -0.57
N PHE A 183 6.96 -3.02 -1.34
CA PHE A 183 7.86 -2.93 -2.48
C PHE A 183 8.80 -1.74 -2.29
N SER A 184 10.10 -1.98 -2.41
CA SER A 184 11.09 -0.90 -2.44
C SER A 184 10.86 -0.01 -3.67
N LYS A 185 11.21 1.26 -3.57
CA LYS A 185 11.13 2.15 -4.74
C LYS A 185 11.86 1.61 -5.98
N PRO A 186 13.09 1.07 -5.89
CA PRO A 186 13.75 0.50 -7.06
C PRO A 186 12.98 -0.68 -7.67
N SER A 187 12.31 -1.53 -6.88
CA SER A 187 11.52 -2.64 -7.46
C SER A 187 10.29 -2.14 -8.20
N LEU A 188 9.60 -1.12 -7.68
CA LEU A 188 8.51 -0.47 -8.41
C LEU A 188 8.99 0.26 -9.67
N LYS A 189 10.21 0.82 -9.69
CA LYS A 189 10.79 1.36 -10.93
C LYS A 189 10.96 0.30 -12.00
N GLU A 190 11.47 -0.88 -11.66
CA GLU A 190 11.60 -2.00 -12.59
C GLU A 190 10.23 -2.51 -13.07
N TYR A 191 9.27 -2.62 -12.15
CA TYR A 191 7.90 -3.05 -12.47
C TYR A 191 7.23 -2.05 -13.42
N PHE A 192 7.18 -0.76 -13.07
CA PHE A 192 6.53 0.28 -13.88
C PHE A 192 7.31 0.67 -15.14
N GLY A 193 8.60 0.32 -15.22
CA GLY A 193 9.47 0.52 -16.39
C GLY A 193 9.23 -0.45 -17.56
N GLY A 194 8.10 -1.18 -17.55
CA GLY A 194 7.73 -2.18 -18.55
C GLY A 194 7.76 -3.64 -18.03
N GLY A 195 8.10 -3.84 -16.76
CA GLY A 195 8.04 -5.13 -16.10
C GLY A 195 6.60 -5.64 -15.94
N ASP A 196 5.67 -4.74 -15.62
CA ASP A 196 4.22 -4.92 -15.64
C ASP A 196 3.71 -5.60 -16.92
N GLU A 197 4.00 -5.01 -18.08
CA GLU A 197 3.60 -5.52 -19.39
C GLU A 197 4.32 -6.82 -19.77
N ARG A 198 5.59 -6.96 -19.36
CA ARG A 198 6.34 -8.20 -19.54
C ARG A 198 5.69 -9.36 -18.78
N CYS A 199 5.37 -9.16 -17.50
CA CYS A 199 4.70 -10.15 -16.67
C CYS A 199 3.32 -10.52 -17.22
N LYS A 200 2.53 -9.52 -17.65
CA LYS A 200 1.21 -9.74 -18.24
C LYS A 200 1.25 -10.60 -19.51
N ARG A 201 2.32 -10.48 -20.31
CA ARG A 201 2.51 -11.26 -21.55
C ARG A 201 3.10 -12.65 -21.28
N GLU A 202 4.03 -12.76 -20.35
CA GLU A 202 4.88 -13.96 -20.18
C GLU A 202 4.40 -14.91 -19.09
N LEU A 203 3.57 -14.44 -18.15
CA LEU A 203 3.01 -15.27 -17.07
C LEU A 203 1.58 -15.73 -17.39
N GLN A 204 1.23 -16.94 -16.95
CA GLN A 204 -0.13 -17.48 -17.03
C GLN A 204 -0.95 -17.03 -15.82
N TRP A 205 -1.18 -15.72 -15.73
CA TRP A 205 -1.69 -15.06 -14.52
C TRP A 205 -3.22 -15.15 -14.31
N GLN A 206 -3.97 -15.54 -15.35
CA GLN A 206 -5.43 -15.57 -15.32
C GLN A 206 -6.05 -16.41 -14.19
N PRO A 207 -5.47 -17.54 -13.73
CA PRO A 207 -5.99 -18.33 -12.61
C PRO A 207 -5.45 -17.87 -11.24
N TRP A 208 -4.71 -16.77 -11.15
CA TRP A 208 -4.02 -16.36 -9.92
C TRP A 208 -4.77 -15.27 -9.15
N GLY A 209 -4.57 -15.26 -7.84
CA GLY A 209 -4.80 -14.08 -7.00
C GLY A 209 -3.71 -13.03 -7.24
N GLU A 210 -3.97 -11.79 -6.83
CA GLU A 210 -3.11 -10.65 -7.10
C GLU A 210 -1.73 -10.77 -6.44
N ASP A 211 -1.69 -11.29 -5.22
CA ASP A 211 -0.47 -11.42 -4.41
C ASP A 211 0.45 -12.48 -5.00
N PHE A 212 -0.13 -13.59 -5.47
CA PHE A 212 0.55 -14.65 -6.19
C PHE A 212 1.08 -14.14 -7.53
N PHE A 213 0.29 -13.38 -8.28
CA PHE A 213 0.76 -12.71 -9.50
C PHE A 213 1.93 -11.77 -9.20
N MET A 214 1.81 -10.93 -8.18
CA MET A 214 2.84 -9.95 -7.85
C MET A 214 4.13 -10.63 -7.43
N HIS A 215 4.05 -11.68 -6.59
CA HIS A 215 5.20 -12.51 -6.21
C HIS A 215 5.90 -13.10 -7.45
N HIS A 216 5.15 -13.77 -8.32
CA HIS A 216 5.72 -14.37 -9.53
C HIS A 216 6.27 -13.34 -10.52
N CYS A 217 5.63 -12.17 -10.62
CA CYS A 217 6.13 -11.11 -11.46
C CYS A 217 7.46 -10.56 -10.95
N MET A 218 7.59 -10.29 -9.64
CA MET A 218 8.86 -9.81 -9.08
C MET A 218 10.00 -10.80 -9.32
N LYS A 219 9.75 -12.11 -9.15
CA LYS A 219 10.73 -13.17 -9.48
C LYS A 219 11.07 -13.19 -10.97
N HIS A 220 10.07 -13.05 -11.83
CA HIS A 220 10.24 -13.05 -13.28
C HIS A 220 11.07 -11.86 -13.77
N LEU A 221 11.00 -10.73 -13.05
CA LEU A 221 11.84 -9.55 -13.26
C LEU A 221 13.23 -9.66 -12.60
N GLY A 222 13.52 -10.74 -11.87
CA GLY A 222 14.80 -10.95 -11.19
C GLY A 222 14.99 -10.05 -9.96
N ILE A 223 13.90 -9.52 -9.39
CA ILE A 223 13.94 -8.68 -8.20
C ILE A 223 14.17 -9.56 -6.97
N GLN A 224 15.04 -9.12 -6.06
CA GLN A 224 15.44 -9.92 -4.90
C GLN A 224 14.30 -10.04 -3.88
N GLU A 225 14.04 -11.26 -3.43
CA GLU A 225 13.17 -11.54 -2.28
C GLU A 225 13.84 -11.06 -0.98
N TYR A 226 13.10 -10.31 -0.16
CA TYR A 226 13.44 -10.01 1.22
C TYR A 226 12.47 -10.75 2.14
N ASP A 227 12.94 -11.87 2.69
CA ASP A 227 12.16 -12.70 3.61
C ASP A 227 12.08 -12.03 5.00
N ASP A 228 10.88 -11.68 5.40
CA ASP A 228 10.59 -11.24 6.77
C ASP A 228 9.23 -11.78 7.20
N PHE A 229 9.25 -13.00 7.70
CA PHE A 229 8.05 -13.68 8.20
C PHE A 229 7.56 -13.06 9.53
N GLY A 230 8.37 -12.24 10.20
CA GLY A 230 7.97 -11.60 11.47
C GLY A 230 7.13 -10.35 11.29
N ILE A 231 7.11 -9.75 10.11
CA ILE A 231 6.42 -8.47 9.88
C ILE A 231 4.90 -8.59 9.83
N LEU A 232 4.37 -9.76 9.43
CA LEU A 232 2.95 -10.01 9.26
C LEU A 232 2.48 -11.14 10.19
N SER A 233 1.56 -10.80 11.08
CA SER A 233 0.88 -11.74 11.97
C SER A 233 -0.53 -12.04 11.43
N ASP A 234 -0.64 -13.04 10.58
CA ASP A 234 -1.83 -13.36 9.79
C ASP A 234 -2.46 -14.71 10.17
N LYS A 235 -3.76 -14.73 10.49
CA LYS A 235 -4.51 -15.95 10.89
C LYS A 235 -4.48 -17.08 9.86
N ARG A 236 -4.37 -16.75 8.57
CA ARG A 236 -4.35 -17.70 7.46
C ARG A 236 -2.94 -18.11 7.08
N CYS A 237 -1.90 -17.39 7.49
CA CYS A 237 -0.51 -17.77 7.28
C CYS A 237 0.13 -18.44 8.51
N MET A 238 0.54 -17.68 9.53
CA MET A 238 1.29 -18.19 10.70
C MET A 238 0.62 -17.92 12.06
N GLY A 239 -0.59 -17.37 12.05
CA GLY A 239 -1.34 -16.96 13.24
C GLY A 239 -1.25 -15.45 13.50
N ALA A 240 -2.32 -14.90 14.08
CA ALA A 240 -2.40 -13.48 14.45
C ALA A 240 -2.33 -13.31 15.98
N ASN A 241 -1.41 -12.49 16.47
CA ASN A 241 -1.29 -12.11 17.88
C ASN A 241 -0.97 -10.63 18.03
N CYS A 242 -2.00 -9.80 18.23
CA CYS A 242 -1.86 -8.34 18.40
C CYS A 242 -0.93 -7.93 19.55
N GLY A 243 -0.68 -8.83 20.52
CA GLY A 243 0.18 -8.59 21.68
C GLY A 243 1.62 -9.07 21.51
N ASP A 244 2.06 -9.46 20.31
CA ASP A 244 3.44 -9.93 20.09
C ASP A 244 4.52 -8.85 20.28
N GLY A 245 4.12 -7.57 20.20
CA GLY A 245 5.01 -6.41 20.32
C GLY A 245 5.98 -6.23 19.15
N TRP A 246 5.93 -7.06 18.11
CA TRP A 246 6.93 -7.14 17.05
C TRP A 246 6.36 -6.88 15.66
N ALA A 247 5.26 -7.55 15.29
CA ALA A 247 4.77 -7.48 13.91
C ALA A 247 4.39 -6.05 13.49
N GLY A 248 4.64 -5.76 12.21
CA GLY A 248 4.26 -4.51 11.55
C GLY A 248 2.81 -4.51 11.08
N ALA A 249 2.20 -5.68 10.89
CA ALA A 249 0.81 -5.82 10.49
C ALA A 249 0.14 -7.04 11.12
N TYR A 250 -1.17 -6.95 11.38
CA TYR A 250 -1.99 -8.04 11.92
C TYR A 250 -3.25 -8.23 11.08
N HIS A 251 -3.58 -9.45 10.70
CA HIS A 251 -4.74 -9.73 9.82
C HIS A 251 -5.43 -11.07 10.16
N ASP A 252 -6.76 -11.23 10.07
CA ASP A 252 -7.81 -10.30 9.61
C ASP A 252 -8.68 -9.74 10.75
N PHE A 253 -9.21 -8.52 10.60
CA PHE A 253 -10.12 -7.88 11.56
C PHE A 253 -11.22 -7.10 10.83
N LYS A 254 -12.31 -7.79 10.48
CA LYS A 254 -13.35 -7.28 9.55
C LYS A 254 -14.35 -6.30 10.16
N ASP A 255 -14.38 -6.18 11.48
CA ASP A 255 -15.28 -5.28 12.18
C ASP A 255 -14.49 -4.23 12.98
N GLN A 256 -15.09 -3.07 13.16
CA GLN A 256 -14.44 -1.96 13.86
C GLN A 256 -14.01 -2.34 15.28
N PHE A 257 -14.81 -3.12 16.01
CA PHE A 257 -14.49 -3.45 17.40
C PHE A 257 -13.22 -4.31 17.47
N SER A 258 -13.16 -5.41 16.71
CA SER A 258 -11.99 -6.29 16.73
C SER A 258 -10.74 -5.62 16.15
N TRP A 259 -10.88 -4.78 15.11
CA TRP A 259 -9.78 -4.02 14.53
C TRP A 259 -9.17 -3.04 15.54
N PHE A 260 -9.99 -2.21 16.19
CA PHE A 260 -9.48 -1.25 17.18
C PHE A 260 -9.05 -1.90 18.49
N GLN A 261 -9.64 -3.03 18.87
CA GLN A 261 -9.11 -3.81 19.98
C GLN A 261 -7.69 -4.30 19.68
N CYS A 262 -7.44 -4.79 18.47
CA CYS A 262 -6.11 -5.21 18.05
C CYS A 262 -5.13 -4.02 18.00
N TRP A 263 -5.54 -2.90 17.40
CA TRP A 263 -4.77 -1.64 17.40
C TRP A 263 -4.38 -1.22 18.83
N ASP A 264 -5.36 -1.12 19.72
CA ASP A 264 -5.16 -0.68 21.11
C ASP A 264 -4.29 -1.64 21.94
N ILE A 265 -4.16 -2.91 21.53
CA ILE A 265 -3.21 -3.87 22.13
C ILE A 265 -1.83 -3.70 21.49
N ALA A 266 -1.78 -3.60 20.17
CA ALA A 266 -0.54 -3.52 19.41
C ALA A 266 0.21 -2.21 19.65
N THR A 267 -0.47 -1.11 19.97
CA THR A 267 0.14 0.21 20.17
C THR A 267 0.42 0.55 21.64
N ARG A 268 0.32 -0.41 22.56
CA ARG A 268 0.69 -0.21 23.97
C ARG A 268 2.19 -0.11 24.17
#